data_AF-A0A948C6H6-F1
#
_entry.id   AF-A0A948C6H6-F1
#
_cell.length_a   1.000
_cell.length_b   1.000
_cell.length_c   1.000
_cell.angle_alpha   90.00
_cell.angle_beta   90.00
_cell.angle_gamma   90.00
#
_symmetry.space_group_name_H-M   'P 1'
#
loop_
_entity.id
_entity.type
_entity.pdbx_description
1 polymer ?
#
loop_
_entity_poly.entity_id
_entity_poly.type
_entity_poly.pdbx_seq_one_letter_code
_entity_poly.pdbx_strand_id
1 'polypeptide(L)' 'MELQLLADVALIGAPSVGKSSIINTISHTKAKVAEYPFTTLVPNLGSVHHKEKTFNVIDIP' A
#
# COMPACT_ATOMS: atom_id res chain seq x y z
N MET A 1 -19.75 -3.45 -12.08
CA MET A 1 -18.64 -3.61 -11.11
C MET A 1 -17.49 -2.76 -11.63
N GLU A 2 -17.19 -1.65 -10.96
CA GLU A 2 -15.98 -0.87 -11.25
C GLU A 2 -14.80 -1.55 -10.57
N LEU A 3 -13.73 -1.80 -11.33
CA LEU A 3 -12.49 -2.32 -10.78
C LEU A 3 -11.83 -1.16 -10.00
N GLN A 4 -12.01 -1.10 -8.68
CA GLN A 4 -11.15 -0.26 -7.86
C GLN A 4 -9.77 -0.93 -7.81
N LEU A 5 -8.78 -0.33 -8.48
CA LEU A 5 -7.38 -0.73 -8.33
C LEU A 5 -7.00 -0.66 -6.84
N LEU A 6 -6.55 -1.79 -6.30
CA LEU A 6 -6.11 -1.94 -4.91
C LEU A 6 -4.97 -0.96 -4.56
N ALA A 7 -4.15 -0.63 -5.57
CA ALA A 7 -3.03 0.28 -5.45
C ALA A 7 -2.65 0.84 -6.81
N ASP A 8 -2.05 2.02 -6.81
CA ASP A 8 -1.40 2.60 -7.98
C ASP A 8 0.05 2.11 -8.11
N VAL A 9 0.68 1.72 -6.99
CA VAL A 9 2.07 1.26 -6.91
C VAL A 9 2.18 0.07 -5.96
N ALA A 10 2.95 -0.95 -6.36
CA ALA A 10 3.25 -2.11 -5.52
C ALA A 10 4.76 -2.22 -5.25
N LEU A 11 5.12 -2.50 -4.00
CA LEU A 11 6.48 -2.82 -3.59
C LEU A 11 6.68 -4.34 -3.57
N ILE A 12 7.66 -4.82 -4.33
CA ILE A 12 8.03 -6.23 -4.43
C ILE A 12 9.45 -6.41 -3.91
N GLY A 13 9.66 -7.41 -3.07
CA GLY A 13 10.98 -7.75 -2.56
C GLY A 13 10.93 -8.81 -1.46
N ALA A 14 12.10 -9.31 -1.06
CA ALA A 14 12.23 -10.34 -0.03
C ALA A 14 11.54 -9.95 1.29
N PRO A 15 11.14 -10.92 2.13
CA PRO A 15 10.68 -10.65 3.49
C PRO A 15 11.70 -9.78 4.25
N SER A 16 11.21 -8.83 5.06
CA SER A 16 12.04 -7.98 5.93
C SER A 16 13.06 -7.05 5.26
N VAL A 17 12.98 -6.81 3.94
CA VAL A 17 13.80 -5.78 3.24
C VAL A 17 13.42 -4.33 3.58
N GLY A 18 12.46 -4.12 4.50
CA GLY A 18 12.03 -2.80 4.92
C GLY A 18 10.89 -2.18 4.08
N LYS A 19 10.16 -3.00 3.31
CA LYS A 19 9.00 -2.54 2.49
C LYS A 19 8.01 -1.72 3.32
N SER A 20 7.60 -2.24 4.48
CA SER A 20 6.63 -1.57 5.36
C SER A 20 7.20 -0.28 5.97
N SER A 21 8.52 -0.22 6.23
CA SER A 21 9.18 1.02 6.67
C SER A 21 9.17 2.10 5.60
N ILE A 22 9.40 1.72 4.33
CA ILE A 22 9.29 2.64 3.19
C ILE A 22 7.86 3.19 3.10
N ILE A 23 6.85 2.31 3.09
CA ILE A 23 5.43 2.71 3.03
C ILE A 23 5.10 3.68 4.15
N ASN A 24 5.45 3.36 5.39
CA ASN A 24 5.19 4.22 6.55
C ASN A 24 5.89 5.59 6.46
N THR A 25 7.08 5.64 5.85
CA THR A 25 7.85 6.90 5.70
C THR A 25 7.25 7.81 4.64
N ILE A 26 6.76 7.24 3.54
CA ILE A 26 6.22 8.01 2.40
C ILE A 26 4.71 8.28 2.54
N SER A 27 3.99 7.47 3.31
CA SER A 27 2.57 7.64 3.55
C SER A 27 2.31 8.80 4.50
N HIS A 28 1.47 9.75 4.10
CA HIS A 28 1.09 10.89 4.96
C HIS A 28 -0.10 10.56 5.88
N THR A 29 -0.55 9.31 5.85
CA THR A 29 -1.60 8.76 6.72
C THR A 29 -1.07 7.44 7.28
N LYS A 30 -1.33 7.13 8.56
CA LYS A 30 -0.99 5.81 9.14
C LYS A 30 -1.50 4.74 8.18
N ALA A 31 -0.61 3.82 7.75
CA ALA A 31 -0.97 2.75 6.84
C ALA A 31 -2.29 2.11 7.29
N LYS A 32 -3.31 2.18 6.43
CA LYS A 32 -4.61 1.61 6.73
C LYS A 32 -4.53 0.13 6.35
N VAL A 33 -4.62 -0.72 7.37
CA VAL A 33 -4.82 -2.15 7.22
C VAL A 33 -6.19 -2.32 6.57
N ALA A 34 -6.21 -2.61 5.27
CA ALA A 34 -7.43 -2.73 4.48
C ALA A 34 -7.78 -4.22 4.33
N GLU A 35 -8.87 -4.64 4.98
CA GLU A 35 -9.42 -5.99 4.82
C GLU A 35 -10.17 -6.08 3.49
N TYR A 36 -9.55 -6.72 2.50
CA TYR A 36 -10.21 -7.05 1.24
C TYR A 36 -10.71 -8.50 1.27
N PRO A 37 -11.96 -8.77 0.88
CA PRO A 37 -12.58 -10.09 1.03
C PRO A 37 -12.01 -11.19 0.13
N PHE A 38 -11.01 -10.87 -0.70
CA PHE A 38 -10.36 -11.76 -1.66
C PHE A 38 -8.84 -11.92 -1.43
N THR A 39 -8.28 -11.34 -0.36
CA THR A 39 -6.88 -11.51 0.02
C THR A 39 -6.73 -12.45 1.22
N THR A 40 -5.82 -13.43 1.16
CA THR A 40 -5.50 -14.32 2.31
C THR A 40 -4.56 -13.70 3.33
N LEU A 41 -3.84 -12.64 2.93
CA LEU A 41 -2.95 -11.84 3.76
C LEU A 41 -3.39 -10.39 3.67
N VAL A 42 -3.44 -9.69 4.81
CA VAL A 42 -3.82 -8.28 4.85
C VAL A 42 -2.62 -7.43 4.43
N PRO A 43 -2.67 -6.73 3.27
CA PRO A 43 -1.54 -5.95 2.79
C PRO A 43 -1.40 -4.64 3.57
N ASN A 44 -0.18 -4.14 3.71
CA ASN A 44 0.05 -2.80 4.23
C ASN A 44 -0.21 -1.79 3.11
N LEU A 45 -1.20 -0.92 3.32
CA LEU A 45 -1.62 0.09 2.36
C LEU A 45 -1.28 1.50 2.87
N GLY A 46 -0.58 2.29 2.08
CA GLY A 46 -0.24 3.68 2.40
C GLY A 46 -0.70 4.64 1.32
N SER A 47 -1.34 5.75 1.72
CA SER A 47 -1.67 6.84 0.79
C SER A 47 -0.55 7.89 0.80
N VAL A 48 0.03 8.13 -0.38
CA VAL A 48 1.08 9.13 -0.59
C VAL A 48 0.48 10.34 -1.27
N HIS A 49 0.67 11.50 -0.64
CA HIS A 49 0.28 12.78 -1.20
C HIS A 49 1.54 13.47 -1.72
N HIS A 50 1.60 13.74 -3.03
CA HIS A 50 2.72 14.46 -3.62
C HIS A 50 2.21 15.48 -4.63
N LYS A 51 2.55 16.76 -4.38
CA LYS A 51 2.04 17.91 -5.13
C LYS A 51 0.50 17.92 -5.07
N GLU A 52 -0.16 17.63 -6.18
CA GLU A 52 -1.63 17.59 -6.32
C GLU A 52 -2.14 16.16 -6.62
N LYS A 53 -1.28 15.15 -6.47
CA LYS A 53 -1.62 13.75 -6.75
C LYS A 53 -1.61 12.94 -5.48
N THR A 54 -2.65 12.14 -5.32
CA THR A 54 -2.74 11.11 -4.29
C THR A 54 -2.66 9.76 -4.99
N PHE A 55 -1.80 8.89 -4.49
CA PHE A 55 -1.68 7.53 -5.00
C PHE A 55 -1.48 6.55 -3.85
N ASN A 56 -2.02 5.34 -4.02
CA ASN A 56 -1.97 4.27 -3.05
C ASN A 56 -0.77 3.35 -3.34
N VAL A 57 0.01 3.08 -2.30
CA VAL A 57 1.16 2.17 -2.32
C VAL A 57 0.84 0.96 -1.46
N ILE A 58 1.13 -0.23 -1.98
CA ILE A 58 0.98 -1.49 -1.24
C ILE A 58 2.28 -2.26 -1.13
N ASP A 59 2.43 -3.03 -0.06
CA ASP A 59 3.36 -4.15 -0.06
C ASP A 59 2.66 -5.44 -0.52
N ILE A 60 3.36 -6.19 -1.36
CA ILE A 60 2.98 -7.55 -1.71
C ILE A 60 3.98 -8.47 -1.00
N PRO A 61 3.50 -9.43 -0.17
CA PRO A 61 4.34 -10.43 0.48
C PRO A 61 5.20 -11.23 -0.50
#